data_AF-A0A933ETU2-F1
#
_entry.id   AF-A0A933ETU2-F1
#
_cell.length_a   1.000
_cell.length_b   1.000
_cell.length_c   1.000
_cell.angle_alpha   90.00
_cell.angle_beta   90.00
_cell.angle_gamma   90.00
#
_symmetry.space_group_name_H-M   'P 1'
#
loop_
_entity.id
_entity.type
_entity.pdbx_description
1 polymer ?
#
loop_
_entity_poly.entity_id
_entity_poly.type
_entity_poly.pdbx_seq_one_letter_code
_entity_poly.pdbx_strand_id
1 'polypeptide(L)'
;MDAERDAIAARAMPAGGTGRWPALMTSLGLVSGEILTELEAHGATPMRRLIRELEWPAPMVLMAVGALVREGLVRATQHDLEVILEPERTWTPLTPHDPTY
;
A
#
# COMPACT_ATOMS: atom_id res chain seq x y z
N MET A 1 7.40 15.49 -27.71
CA MET A 1 7.73 14.86 -26.42
C MET A 1 6.53 14.79 -25.48
N ASP A 2 5.39 15.41 -25.79
CA ASP A 2 4.21 15.43 -24.90
C ASP A 2 3.26 14.23 -25.07
N ALA A 3 3.20 13.64 -26.27
CA ALA A 3 2.29 12.52 -26.57
C ALA A 3 2.59 11.23 -25.78
N GLU A 4 3.84 11.01 -25.38
CA GLU A 4 4.28 9.82 -24.65
C GLU A 4 3.96 9.92 -23.15
N ARG A 5 3.95 11.15 -22.60
CA ARG A 5 3.50 11.42 -21.23
C ARG A 5 1.99 11.26 -21.08
N ASP A 6 1.22 11.69 -22.07
CA ASP A 6 -0.23 11.56 -22.08
C ASP A 6 -0.69 10.09 -22.16
N ALA A 7 0.07 9.25 -22.87
CA ALA A 7 -0.22 7.82 -22.98
C ALA A 7 -0.02 7.07 -21.65
N ILE A 8 0.97 7.46 -20.83
CA ILE A 8 1.19 6.87 -19.51
C ILE A 8 0.08 7.29 -18.54
N ALA A 9 -0.34 8.56 -18.58
CA ALA A 9 -1.43 9.08 -17.75
C ALA A 9 -2.78 8.42 -18.07
N ALA A 10 -3.06 8.16 -19.35
CA ALA A 10 -4.32 7.55 -19.78
C ALA A 10 -4.44 6.07 -19.40
N ARG A 11 -3.32 5.33 -19.34
CA ARG A 11 -3.29 3.89 -19.06
C ARG A 11 -3.37 3.56 -17.57
N ALA A 12 -3.12 4.54 -16.71
CA ALA A 12 -3.24 4.42 -15.26
C ALA A 12 -4.66 4.74 -14.73
N MET A 13 -5.60 5.17 -15.57
CA MET A 13 -6.95 5.50 -15.13
C MET A 13 -7.87 4.27 -15.13
N PRO A 14 -8.44 3.86 -13.99
CA PRO A 14 -9.51 2.89 -13.99
C PRO A 14 -10.75 3.49 -14.67
N ALA A 15 -11.30 2.76 -15.63
CA ALA A 15 -12.54 3.14 -16.29
C ALA A 15 -13.69 3.14 -15.28
N GLY A 16 -14.23 4.32 -14.99
CA GLY A 16 -15.52 4.46 -14.30
C GLY A 16 -15.44 4.79 -12.82
N GLY A 17 -15.12 6.05 -12.54
CA GLY A 17 -15.36 6.68 -11.24
C GLY A 17 -14.76 8.06 -11.28
N THR A 18 -15.38 9.03 -10.62
CA THR A 18 -14.77 10.33 -10.32
C THR A 18 -13.59 10.12 -9.37
N GLY A 19 -12.51 9.56 -9.92
CA GLY A 19 -11.28 9.19 -9.22
C GLY A 19 -10.51 10.46 -8.89
N ARG A 20 -11.00 11.19 -7.89
CA ARG A 20 -10.13 12.02 -7.06
C ARG A 20 -9.17 11.03 -6.43
N TRP A 21 -8.05 10.75 -7.10
CA TRP A 21 -6.93 10.03 -6.50
C TRP A 21 -6.71 10.71 -5.14
N PRO A 22 -6.90 10.01 -4.01
CA PRO A 22 -6.59 10.62 -2.72
C PRO A 22 -5.15 11.10 -2.87
N ALA A 23 -4.92 12.39 -2.63
CA ALA A 23 -3.61 12.98 -2.82
C ALA A 23 -2.61 12.07 -2.10
N LEU A 24 -1.77 11.36 -2.87
CA LEU A 24 -0.85 10.36 -2.34
C LEU A 24 0.12 10.99 -1.33
N MET A 25 0.24 12.32 -1.36
CA MET A 25 0.99 13.19 -0.46
C MET A 25 0.16 13.68 0.74
N THR A 26 -0.66 12.81 1.35
CA THR A 26 -1.22 13.07 2.68
C THR A 26 -0.33 12.40 3.73
N SER A 27 -0.32 12.90 4.97
CA SER A 27 0.39 12.22 6.07
C SER A 27 -0.04 10.75 6.19
N LEU A 28 -1.34 10.46 5.99
CA LEU A 28 -1.83 9.09 5.98
C LEU A 28 -1.21 8.26 4.84
N GLY A 29 -1.15 8.82 3.62
CA GLY A 29 -0.53 8.15 2.47
C GLY A 29 0.97 7.89 2.65
N LEU A 30 1.70 8.85 3.23
CA LEU A 30 3.13 8.68 3.53
C LEU A 30 3.36 7.56 4.55
N VAL A 31 2.61 7.56 5.66
CA VAL A 31 2.70 6.51 6.68
C VAL A 31 2.33 5.14 6.12
N SER A 32 1.29 5.06 5.28
CA SER A 32 0.91 3.83 4.59
C SER A 32 2.05 3.29 3.72
N GLY A 33 2.75 4.16 2.98
CA GLY A 33 3.91 3.78 2.17
C GLY A 33 5.09 3.27 2.99
N GLU A 34 5.40 3.93 4.11
CA GLU A 34 6.44 3.47 5.03
C GLU A 34 6.10 2.11 5.65
N ILE A 35 4.85 1.89 6.07
CA ILE A 35 4.41 0.59 6.58
C ILE A 35 4.59 -0.50 5.52
N LEU A 36 4.17 -0.26 4.27
CA LEU A 36 4.35 -1.23 3.19
C LEU A 36 5.83 -1.54 2.97
N THR A 37 6.70 -0.52 2.98
CA THR A 37 8.14 -0.69 2.84
C THR A 37 8.74 -1.55 3.96
N GLU A 38 8.31 -1.33 5.21
CA GLU A 38 8.73 -2.13 6.36
C GLU A 38 8.26 -3.59 6.25
N LEU A 39 7.01 -3.82 5.81
CA LEU A 39 6.47 -5.16 5.58
C LEU A 39 7.13 -5.88 4.40
N GLU A 40 7.55 -5.18 3.35
CA GLU A 40 8.33 -5.76 2.25
C GLU A 40 9.73 -6.16 2.70
N ALA A 41 10.38 -5.34 3.54
CA ALA A 41 11.72 -5.59 4.04
C ALA A 41 11.78 -6.73 5.07
N HIS A 42 10.77 -6.83 5.95
CA HIS A 42 10.79 -7.73 7.09
C HIS A 42 9.75 -8.86 7.05
N GLY A 43 8.79 -8.80 6.12
CA GLY A 43 7.68 -9.75 6.04
C GLY A 43 6.67 -9.54 7.17
N ALA A 44 6.17 -10.66 7.71
CA ALA A 44 5.18 -10.64 8.79
C ALA A 44 5.72 -9.91 10.03
N THR A 45 5.10 -8.78 10.37
CA THR A 45 5.62 -7.82 11.36
C THR A 45 4.57 -7.52 12.42
N PRO A 46 4.92 -7.58 13.73
CA PRO A 46 4.00 -7.19 14.79
C PRO A 46 3.66 -5.69 14.73
N MET A 47 2.38 -5.33 14.90
CA MET A 47 1.91 -3.94 14.97
C MET A 47 2.71 -3.10 15.98
N ARG A 48 3.04 -3.69 17.14
CA ARG A 48 3.83 -3.04 18.18
C ARG A 48 5.23 -2.65 17.71
N ARG A 49 5.81 -3.42 16.78
CA ARG A 49 7.10 -3.10 16.16
C ARG A 49 6.98 -1.85 15.29
N LEU A 50 5.97 -1.79 14.42
CA LEU A 50 5.70 -0.61 13.59
C LEU A 50 5.49 0.65 14.41
N ILE A 51 4.69 0.59 15.47
CA ILE A 51 4.43 1.74 16.36
C ILE A 51 5.72 2.25 17.02
N ARG A 52 6.70 1.37 17.27
CA ARG A 52 7.96 1.72 17.93
C ARG A 52 9.03 2.21 16.95
N GLU A 53 9.06 1.65 15.75
CA GLU A 53 10.15 1.87 14.78
C GLU A 53 9.83 2.97 13.78
N LEU A 54 8.55 3.21 13.48
CA LEU A 54 8.14 4.35 12.66
C LEU A 54 8.15 5.62 13.51
N GLU A 55 8.67 6.72 12.95
CA GLU A 55 8.74 8.03 13.63
C GLU A 55 7.38 8.75 13.72
N TRP A 56 6.29 8.01 13.47
CA TRP A 56 4.93 8.53 13.42
C TRP A 56 4.16 8.29 14.72
N PRO A 57 3.23 9.19 15.10
CA PRO A 57 2.38 8.97 16.27
C PRO A 57 1.60 7.65 16.16
N ALA A 58 1.51 6.89 17.25
CA ALA A 58 0.83 5.58 17.27
C ALA A 58 -0.59 5.60 16.68
N PRO A 59 -1.45 6.61 16.94
CA PRO A 59 -2.78 6.69 16.32
C PRO A 59 -2.72 6.79 14.78
N MET A 60 -1.68 7.43 14.24
CA MET A 60 -1.49 7.56 12.80
C MET A 60 -1.06 6.26 12.16
N VAL A 61 -0.15 5.52 12.80
CA VAL A 61 0.22 4.16 12.38
C VAL A 61 -1.01 3.25 12.37
N LEU A 62 -1.82 3.27 13.43
CA LEU A 62 -3.06 2.49 13.50
C LEU A 62 -4.06 2.86 12.39
N MET A 63 -4.25 4.16 12.14
CA MET A 63 -5.11 4.63 11.06
C MET A 63 -4.62 4.19 9.68
N ALA A 64 -3.30 4.29 9.43
CA ALA A 64 -2.69 3.90 8.17
C ALA A 64 -2.83 2.38 7.93
N VAL A 65 -2.56 1.56 8.95
CA VAL A 65 -2.81 0.11 8.87
C VAL A 65 -4.29 -0.17 8.57
N GLY A 66 -5.21 0.49 9.25
CA GLY A 66 -6.64 0.34 8.99
C GLY A 66 -7.03 0.71 7.54
N ALA A 67 -6.37 1.71 6.95
CA ALA A 67 -6.55 2.05 5.55
C ALA A 67 -6.02 0.95 4.62
N LEU A 68 -4.79 0.47 4.84
CA LEU A 68 -4.16 -0.59 4.06
C LEU A 68 -4.94 -1.92 4.10
N VAL A 69 -5.48 -2.28 5.27
CA VAL A 69 -6.33 -3.47 5.43
C VAL A 69 -7.64 -3.30 4.64
N ARG A 70 -8.28 -2.14 4.72
CA ARG A 70 -9.51 -1.84 3.97
C ARG A 70 -9.28 -1.87 2.46
N GLU A 71 -8.10 -1.49 2.00
CA GLU A 71 -7.69 -1.50 0.59
C GLU A 71 -7.21 -2.89 0.13
N GLY A 72 -7.11 -3.87 1.02
CA GLY A 72 -6.67 -5.22 0.71
C GLY A 72 -5.18 -5.32 0.36
N LEU A 73 -4.36 -4.37 0.83
CA LEU A 73 -2.91 -4.36 0.63
C LEU A 73 -2.16 -5.08 1.76
N VAL A 74 -2.77 -5.13 2.94
CA VAL A 74 -2.21 -5.75 4.14
C VAL A 74 -3.27 -6.62 4.79
N ARG A 75 -2.85 -7.79 5.26
CA ARG A 75 -3.65 -8.66 6.13
C ARG A 75 -3.22 -8.46 7.58
N ALA A 76 -4.21 -8.34 8.47
CA ALA A 76 -3.98 -8.34 9.90
C ALA A 76 -4.50 -9.64 10.50
N THR A 77 -3.64 -10.37 11.21
CA THR A 77 -4.00 -11.58 11.94
C THR A 77 -3.73 -11.39 13.42
N GLN A 78 -4.66 -11.85 14.27
CA GLN A 78 -4.43 -11.87 15.71
C GLN A 78 -3.66 -13.15 16.07
N HIS A 79 -2.53 -13.00 16.75
CA HIS A 79 -1.77 -14.10 17.34
C HIS A 79 -1.59 -13.82 18.83
N ASP A 80 -2.25 -14.61 19.68
CA ASP A 80 -2.34 -14.40 21.13
C ASP A 80 -2.81 -12.98 21.49
N LEU A 81 -1.88 -12.14 21.97
CA LEU A 81 -2.11 -10.76 22.40
C LEU A 81 -1.52 -9.73 21.41
N GLU A 82 -1.01 -10.18 20.26
CA GLU A 82 -0.42 -9.33 19.24
C GLU A 82 -1.22 -9.35 17.93
N VAL A 83 -1.15 -8.24 17.20
CA VAL A 83 -1.60 -8.14 15.82
C VAL A 83 -0.38 -8.25 14.93
N ILE A 84 -0.35 -9.27 14.08
CA ILE A 84 0.68 -9.47 13.07
C ILE A 84 0.14 -8.96 11.74
N LEU A 85 0.95 -8.16 11.06
CA LEU A 85 0.65 -7.61 9.75
C LEU A 85 1.52 -8.28 8.70
N GLU A 86 0.91 -8.66 7.58
CA GLU A 86 1.62 -9.22 6.44
C GLU A 86 1.09 -8.60 5.14
N PRO A 87 1.93 -8.42 4.12
CA PRO A 87 1.48 -7.92 2.83
C PRO A 87 0.53 -8.94 2.20
N GLU A 88 -0.60 -8.47 1.66
CA GLU A 88 -1.53 -9.33 0.95
C GLU A 88 -0.89 -9.77 -0.37
N ARG A 89 -0.62 -11.07 -0.53
CA ARG A 89 0.12 -11.63 -1.68
C ARG A 89 -0.70 -11.72 -2.98
N THR A 90 -1.80 -10.98 -3.10
CA THR A 90 -2.57 -10.89 -4.35
C THR A 90 -2.00 -9.90 -5.36
N TRP A 91 -0.79 -9.37 -5.15
CA TRP A 91 -0.08 -8.64 -6.19
C TRP A 91 0.38 -9.59 -7.30
N THR A 92 -0.48 -9.81 -8.29
CA THR A 92 -0.04 -10.31 -9.59
C THR A 92 0.74 -9.18 -10.25
N PRO A 93 2.07 -9.30 -10.47
CA PRO A 93 2.73 -8.37 -11.36
C PRO A 93 2.01 -8.45 -12.71
N LEU A 94 1.73 -7.31 -13.34
CA LEU A 94 1.43 -7.30 -14.76
C LEU A 94 2.63 -7.96 -15.44
N THR A 95 2.51 -9.25 -15.78
CA THR A 95 3.44 -9.89 -16.70
C THR A 95 3.51 -8.99 -17.93
N PRO A 96 4.69 -8.50 -18.33
CA PRO A 96 4.84 -7.86 -19.62
C PRO A 96 4.25 -8.83 -20.64
N HIS A 97 3.25 -8.39 -21.40
CA HIS A 97 2.77 -9.15 -22.54
C HIS A 97 3.98 -9.53 -23.39
N ASP A 98 4.20 -10.83 -23.52
CA ASP A 98 5.12 -11.40 -24.49
C ASP A 98 4.71 -10.90 -25.89
N PRO A 99 5.53 -10.11 -26.60
CA PRO A 99 5.18 -9.53 -27.89
C PRO A 99 5.37 -10.54 -29.04
N THR A 100 4.82 -11.73 -28.88
CA THR A 100 4.72 -12.72 -29.96
C THR A 100 3.34 -13.35 -29.95
N TYR A 101 2.37 -12.65 -30.54
CA TYR A 101 1.30 -13.20 -31.40
C TYR A 101 0.62 -12.06 -32.17
#